data_AF-A0A552DX64-F1
#
_entry.id   AF-A0A552DX64-F1
#
_cell.length_a   1.000
_cell.length_b   1.000
_cell.length_c   1.000
_cell.angle_alpha   90.00
_cell.angle_beta   90.00
_cell.angle_gamma   90.00
#
_symmetry.space_group_name_H-M   'P 1'
#
loop_
_entity.id
_entity.type
_entity.pdbx_description
1 polymer ?
#
loop_
_entity_poly.entity_id
_entity_poly.type
_entity_poly.pdbx_seq_one_letter_code
_entity_poly.pdbx_strand_id
1 'polypeptide(L)'
;MYLRTDSGTDALAWVDKDGNSVTQSQMRIRPMVRCSIDTPTLLRHPQHHELVTRGAELIAEQTKTVAGPLGNKRSAAARTYDRLMAYTQKIRETTPLLARGTEWEHLERAIEEINQHPLKQNAVSRSERVATASLNREFKAGISDEQLAKLVTFLRDHAALCVINPEERQDGAQIICSMGLFRG
;
A
#
# COMPACT_ATOMS: atom_id res chain seq x y z
N MET A 1 -4.88 15.57 -10.00
CA MET A 1 -5.00 14.13 -10.28
C MET A 1 -5.00 13.34 -8.98
N TYR A 2 -5.55 12.14 -9.02
CA TYR A 2 -5.65 11.17 -7.94
C TYR A 2 -5.06 9.85 -8.41
N LEU A 3 -4.12 9.30 -7.65
CA LEU A 3 -3.43 8.07 -8.00
C LEU A 3 -3.17 7.23 -6.76
N ARG A 4 -2.95 5.95 -6.99
CA ARG A 4 -2.41 5.01 -5.99
C ARG A 4 -0.94 4.77 -6.29
N THR A 5 -0.09 4.96 -5.30
CA THR A 5 1.35 4.69 -5.43
C THR A 5 1.63 3.19 -5.51
N ASP A 6 2.86 2.84 -5.87
CA ASP A 6 3.42 1.49 -5.80
C ASP A 6 3.32 0.83 -4.41
N SER A 7 3.31 1.65 -3.37
CA SER A 7 3.15 1.30 -1.97
C SER A 7 1.67 1.17 -1.55
N GLY A 8 0.74 1.28 -2.50
CA GLY A 8 -0.69 1.14 -2.27
C GLY A 8 -1.31 2.33 -1.54
N THR A 9 -0.58 3.44 -1.42
CA THR A 9 -1.06 4.65 -0.75
C THR A 9 -1.75 5.58 -1.76
N ASP A 10 -2.90 6.10 -1.35
CA ASP A 10 -3.67 7.04 -2.16
C ASP A 10 -3.06 8.45 -2.05
N ALA A 11 -2.75 9.06 -3.20
CA ALA A 11 -2.10 10.36 -3.32
C ALA A 11 -2.88 11.31 -4.25
N LEU A 12 -2.91 12.59 -3.87
CA LEU A 12 -3.42 13.67 -4.73
C LEU A 12 -2.25 14.56 -5.15
N ALA A 13 -2.28 15.04 -6.38
CA ALA A 13 -1.37 16.07 -6.85
C ALA A 13 -2.09 17.09 -7.72
N TRP A 14 -1.70 18.34 -7.52
CA TRP A 14 -1.98 19.44 -8.43
C TRP A 14 -0.67 19.87 -9.08
N VAL A 15 -0.66 19.82 -10.41
CA VAL A 15 0.44 20.25 -11.28
C VAL A 15 0.00 21.50 -12.03
N ASP A 16 0.88 22.48 -12.19
CA ASP A 16 0.62 23.64 -13.04
C ASP A 16 0.78 23.33 -14.53
N LYS A 17 0.56 24.33 -15.38
CA LYS A 17 0.68 24.21 -16.85
C LYS A 17 2.11 23.94 -17.33
N ASP A 18 3.10 24.24 -16.51
CA ASP A 18 4.51 24.09 -16.81
C ASP A 18 5.05 22.73 -16.32
N GLY A 19 4.18 21.90 -15.72
CA GLY A 19 4.54 20.57 -15.23
C GLY A 19 5.11 20.55 -13.81
N ASN A 20 5.05 21.65 -13.07
CA ASN A 20 5.56 21.72 -11.70
C ASN A 20 4.52 21.30 -10.66
N SER A 21 4.97 20.60 -9.62
CA SER A 21 4.11 20.24 -8.49
C SER A 21 3.75 21.47 -7.65
N VAL A 22 2.49 21.90 -7.71
CA VAL A 22 1.95 23.02 -6.91
C VAL A 22 1.68 22.57 -5.47
N THR A 23 1.03 21.43 -5.30
CA THR A 23 0.69 20.87 -3.98
C THR A 23 0.19 19.43 -4.08
N GLN A 24 0.37 18.68 -3.00
CA GLN A 24 -0.22 17.35 -2.81
C GLN A 24 -1.21 17.30 -1.63
N SER A 25 -1.36 18.43 -0.92
CA SER A 25 -2.27 18.53 0.22
C SER A 25 -3.73 18.44 -0.23
N GLN A 26 -4.44 17.42 0.25
CA GLN A 26 -5.88 17.26 -0.02
C GLN A 26 -6.69 18.48 0.43
N MET A 27 -6.30 19.12 1.54
CA MET A 27 -6.97 20.31 2.08
C MET A 27 -6.86 21.50 1.13
N ARG A 28 -5.78 21.60 0.35
CA ARG A 28 -5.60 22.65 -0.67
C ARG A 28 -6.25 22.30 -2.00
N ILE A 29 -6.27 21.01 -2.36
CA ILE A 29 -6.77 20.55 -3.67
C ILE A 29 -8.30 20.49 -3.70
N ARG A 30 -8.96 19.95 -2.66
CA ARG A 30 -10.42 19.78 -2.63
C ARG A 30 -11.21 21.06 -2.91
N PRO A 31 -10.87 22.23 -2.31
CA PRO A 31 -11.58 23.47 -2.60
C PRO A 31 -11.48 23.91 -4.07
N MET A 32 -10.34 23.63 -4.73
CA MET A 32 -10.09 24.03 -6.12
C MET A 32 -10.87 23.20 -7.14
N VAL A 33 -11.15 21.93 -6.80
CA VAL A 33 -11.87 21.00 -7.70
C VAL A 33 -13.38 20.96 -7.42
N ARG A 34 -13.86 21.80 -6.50
CA ARG A 34 -15.28 21.88 -6.17
C ARG A 34 -16.05 22.47 -7.35
N CYS A 35 -17.04 21.73 -7.84
CA CYS A 35 -17.99 22.21 -8.85
C CYS A 35 -19.43 22.11 -8.33
N SER A 36 -20.32 22.92 -8.90
CA SER A 36 -21.78 22.80 -8.75
C SER A 36 -22.36 21.93 -9.88
N ILE A 37 -23.62 21.52 -9.74
CA ILE A 37 -24.34 20.79 -10.80
C ILE A 37 -24.47 21.63 -12.09
N ASP A 38 -24.50 22.95 -11.96
CA ASP A 38 -24.60 23.90 -13.08
C ASP A 38 -23.23 24.28 -13.67
N THR A 39 -22.13 23.71 -13.17
CA THR A 39 -20.79 24.04 -13.66
C THR A 39 -20.63 23.49 -15.08
N PRO A 40 -20.35 24.34 -16.08
CA PRO A 40 -20.22 23.89 -17.46
C PRO A 40 -19.01 22.96 -17.61
N THR A 41 -19.15 21.96 -18.49
CA THR A 41 -18.06 21.06 -18.82
C THR A 41 -16.93 21.80 -19.52
N LEU A 42 -15.69 21.49 -19.16
CA LEU A 42 -14.51 21.95 -19.89
C LEU A 42 -14.08 20.91 -20.91
N LEU A 43 -13.66 21.36 -22.09
CA LEU A 43 -13.00 20.51 -23.07
C LEU A 43 -11.64 20.07 -22.54
N ARG A 44 -11.25 18.84 -22.88
CA ARG A 44 -9.94 18.28 -22.52
C ARG A 44 -8.84 19.08 -23.22
N HIS A 45 -7.91 19.64 -22.45
CA HIS A 45 -6.74 20.32 -23.01
C HIS A 45 -5.80 19.32 -23.73
N PRO A 46 -5.16 19.68 -24.86
CA PRO A 46 -4.23 18.79 -25.57
C PRO A 46 -3.10 18.26 -24.69
N GLN A 47 -2.51 19.12 -23.85
CA GLN A 47 -1.42 18.77 -22.92
C GLN A 47 -1.87 17.98 -21.68
N HIS A 48 -3.17 17.65 -21.53
CA HIS A 48 -3.68 17.01 -20.31
C HIS A 48 -2.94 15.73 -19.95
N HIS A 49 -2.72 14.82 -20.91
CA HIS A 49 -2.05 13.56 -20.63
C HIS A 49 -0.57 13.73 -20.31
N GLU A 50 0.10 14.68 -20.96
CA GLU A 50 1.50 15.01 -20.69
C GLU A 50 1.67 15.49 -19.24
N LEU A 51 0.84 16.44 -18.80
CA LEU A 51 0.87 16.96 -17.43
C LEU A 51 0.51 15.92 -16.38
N VAL A 52 -0.45 15.03 -16.68
CA VAL A 52 -0.81 13.91 -15.78
C VAL A 52 0.35 12.92 -15.67
N THR A 53 1.01 12.61 -16.78
CA THR A 53 2.18 11.71 -16.80
C THR A 53 3.31 12.32 -15.98
N ARG A 54 3.65 13.59 -16.23
CA ARG A 54 4.67 14.32 -15.49
C ARG A 54 4.38 14.37 -13.99
N GLY A 55 3.12 14.62 -13.62
CA GLY A 55 2.70 14.59 -12.23
C GLY A 55 2.89 13.22 -11.58
N ALA A 56 2.58 12.13 -12.30
CA ALA A 56 2.69 10.77 -11.77
C ALA A 56 4.15 10.39 -11.55
N GLU A 57 5.04 10.79 -12.46
CA GLU A 57 6.49 10.66 -12.31
C GLU A 57 7.01 11.38 -11.06
N LEU A 58 6.58 12.64 -10.84
CA LEU A 58 7.00 13.41 -9.66
C LEU A 58 6.58 12.73 -8.34
N ILE A 59 5.37 12.17 -8.26
CA ILE A 59 4.96 11.41 -7.07
C ILE A 59 5.77 10.12 -6.94
N ALA A 60 6.02 9.41 -8.03
CA ALA A 60 6.81 8.18 -7.99
C ALA A 60 8.25 8.46 -7.50
N GLU A 61 8.91 9.49 -8.02
CA GLU A 61 10.25 9.92 -7.59
C GLU A 61 10.31 10.24 -6.10
N GLN A 62 9.31 10.94 -5.56
CA GLN A 62 9.24 11.26 -4.14
C GLN A 62 9.00 10.00 -3.28
N THR A 63 8.22 9.05 -3.78
CA THR A 63 7.84 7.83 -3.05
C THR A 63 8.96 6.78 -3.03
N LYS A 64 9.87 6.79 -4.02
CA LYS A 64 11.05 5.89 -4.10
C LYS A 64 11.95 5.89 -2.86
N THR A 65 11.85 6.91 -2.01
CA THR A 65 12.67 7.03 -0.78
C THR A 65 12.26 6.06 0.34
N VAL A 66 11.10 5.40 0.26
CA VAL A 66 10.67 4.40 1.26
C VAL A 66 11.11 3.00 0.80
N ALA A 67 12.40 2.72 0.95
CA ALA A 67 13.07 1.57 0.38
C ALA A 67 12.87 0.28 1.21
N GLY A 68 12.06 -0.64 0.70
CA GLY A 68 12.05 -2.04 1.14
C GLY A 68 10.66 -2.70 1.17
N PRO A 69 10.59 -4.05 1.21
CA PRO A 69 9.34 -4.81 1.30
C PRO A 69 8.41 -4.40 2.45
N LEU A 70 9.00 -3.92 3.55
CA LEU A 70 8.29 -3.45 4.73
C LEU A 70 7.72 -2.04 4.57
N GLY A 71 8.19 -1.25 3.60
CA GLY A 71 7.75 0.13 3.42
C GLY A 71 8.01 1.01 4.65
N ASN A 72 7.10 1.95 4.92
CA ASN A 72 7.24 2.85 6.08
C ASN A 72 6.89 2.15 7.41
N LYS A 73 7.36 2.68 8.53
CA LYS A 73 7.11 2.12 9.89
C LYS A 73 5.62 1.95 10.26
N ARG A 74 4.71 2.63 9.57
CA ARG A 74 3.26 2.56 9.83
C ARG A 74 2.55 1.55 8.93
N SER A 75 3.25 0.94 7.99
CA SER A 75 2.68 -0.01 7.04
C SER A 75 2.20 -1.27 7.77
N ALA A 76 1.28 -2.00 7.13
CA ALA A 76 0.85 -3.30 7.64
C ALA A 76 2.03 -4.29 7.72
N ALA A 77 2.95 -4.25 6.75
CA ALA A 77 4.12 -5.13 6.70
C ALA A 77 5.08 -4.87 7.87
N ALA A 78 5.53 -3.63 8.05
CA ALA A 78 6.42 -3.24 9.14
C ALA A 78 5.82 -3.56 10.51
N ARG A 79 4.54 -3.20 10.73
CA ARG A 79 3.85 -3.49 12.00
C ARG A 79 3.68 -4.98 12.26
N THR A 80 3.43 -5.77 11.23
CA THR A 80 3.29 -7.24 11.35
C THR A 80 4.63 -7.87 11.69
N TYR A 81 5.68 -7.51 10.94
CA TYR A 81 7.03 -7.99 11.17
C TYR A 81 7.51 -7.68 12.60
N ASP A 82 7.43 -6.41 13.02
CA ASP A 82 7.90 -5.98 14.34
C ASP A 82 7.16 -6.72 15.48
N ARG A 83 5.83 -6.85 15.37
CA ARG A 83 5.02 -7.56 16.38
C ARG A 83 5.34 -9.05 16.42
N LEU A 84 5.45 -9.71 15.28
CA LEU A 84 5.76 -11.13 15.22
C LEU A 84 7.19 -11.43 15.65
N MET A 85 8.15 -10.54 15.36
CA MET A 85 9.50 -10.65 15.89
C MET A 85 9.54 -10.55 17.42
N ALA A 86 8.83 -9.56 17.99
CA ALA A 86 8.74 -9.43 19.44
C ALA A 86 8.01 -10.64 20.08
N TYR A 87 6.94 -11.11 19.45
CA TYR A 87 6.19 -12.28 19.91
C TYR A 87 7.04 -13.55 19.89
N THR A 88 7.75 -13.80 18.79
CA THR A 88 8.57 -15.01 18.66
C THR A 88 9.73 -15.02 19.65
N GLN A 89 10.37 -13.87 19.86
CA GLN A 89 11.39 -13.70 20.89
C GLN A 89 10.84 -14.00 22.29
N LYS A 90 9.67 -13.42 22.62
CA LYS A 90 9.03 -13.65 23.92
C LYS A 90 8.74 -15.13 24.16
N ILE A 91 8.17 -15.85 23.18
CA ILE A 91 7.85 -17.28 23.35
C ILE A 91 9.12 -18.13 23.49
N ARG A 92 10.19 -17.81 22.76
CA ARG A 92 11.48 -18.49 22.91
C ARG A 92 12.04 -18.35 24.34
N GLU A 93 11.84 -17.19 24.97
CA GLU A 93 12.29 -16.93 26.33
C GLU A 93 11.36 -17.53 27.40
N THR A 94 10.04 -17.38 27.26
CA THR A 94 9.08 -17.77 28.30
C THR A 94 8.63 -19.22 28.19
N THR A 95 8.56 -19.77 26.99
CA THR A 95 7.97 -21.09 26.74
C THR A 95 8.64 -21.80 25.55
N PRO A 96 9.94 -22.11 25.64
CA PRO A 96 10.74 -22.63 24.53
C PRO A 96 10.26 -23.97 23.95
N LEU A 97 9.43 -24.72 24.67
CA LEU A 97 8.80 -25.94 24.17
C LEU A 97 7.74 -25.66 23.09
N LEU A 98 7.09 -24.48 23.14
CA LEU A 98 6.14 -24.03 22.12
C LEU A 98 6.83 -23.38 20.92
N ALA A 99 8.09 -22.99 21.05
CA ALA A 99 8.92 -22.46 19.97
C ALA A 99 9.56 -23.57 19.11
N ARG A 100 8.82 -24.67 18.87
CA ARG A 100 9.30 -25.86 18.15
C ARG A 100 8.15 -26.52 17.39
N GLY A 101 8.50 -27.27 16.35
CA GLY A 101 7.53 -28.03 15.54
C GLY A 101 7.13 -27.32 14.26
N THR A 102 6.30 -28.01 13.47
CA THR A 102 5.93 -27.58 12.10
C THR A 102 5.23 -26.23 12.09
N GLU A 103 4.28 -26.00 12.99
CA GLU A 103 3.54 -24.72 13.07
C GLU A 103 4.48 -23.54 13.34
N TRP A 104 5.50 -23.76 14.18
CA TRP A 104 6.48 -22.74 14.50
C TRP A 104 7.39 -22.42 13.32
N GLU A 105 7.84 -23.45 12.60
CA GLU A 105 8.62 -23.26 11.36
C GLU A 105 7.82 -22.53 10.28
N HIS A 106 6.52 -22.81 10.16
CA HIS A 106 5.64 -22.09 9.23
C HIS A 106 5.55 -20.61 9.58
N LEU A 107 5.43 -20.27 10.87
CA LEU A 107 5.43 -18.89 11.34
C LEU A 107 6.76 -18.19 11.03
N GLU A 108 7.91 -18.83 11.31
CA GLU A 108 9.23 -18.26 11.04
C GLU A 108 9.44 -18.01 9.55
N ARG A 109 9.03 -18.95 8.68
CA ARG A 109 9.05 -18.76 7.23
C ARG A 109 8.15 -17.61 6.78
N ALA A 110 6.98 -17.45 7.39
CA ALA A 110 6.10 -16.34 7.09
C ALA A 110 6.70 -14.98 7.46
N ILE A 111 7.38 -14.89 8.60
CA ILE A 111 8.09 -13.67 9.04
C ILE A 111 9.21 -13.33 8.05
N GLU A 112 9.99 -14.33 7.63
CA GLU A 112 11.06 -14.14 6.65
C GLU A 112 10.51 -13.68 5.30
N GLU A 113 9.43 -14.30 4.81
CA GLU A 113 8.77 -13.90 3.57
C GLU A 113 8.24 -12.46 3.62
N ILE A 114 7.74 -11.98 4.78
CA ILE A 114 7.31 -10.58 4.96
C ILE A 114 8.51 -9.62 4.89
N ASN A 115 9.67 -10.05 5.39
CA ASN A 115 10.90 -9.26 5.35
C ASN A 115 11.49 -9.17 3.93
N GLN A 116 11.37 -10.26 3.16
CA GLN A 116 11.95 -10.38 1.81
C GLN A 116 11.03 -9.87 0.69
N HIS A 117 9.70 -9.98 0.86
CA HIS A 117 8.73 -9.75 -0.21
C HIS A 117 7.60 -8.82 0.21
N PRO A 118 7.13 -7.94 -0.70
CA PRO A 118 6.02 -7.05 -0.39
C PRO A 118 4.73 -7.84 -0.17
N LEU A 119 3.92 -7.40 0.79
CA LEU A 119 2.58 -7.96 1.01
C LEU A 119 1.69 -7.75 -0.21
N LYS A 120 0.77 -8.68 -0.46
CA LYS A 120 -0.27 -8.50 -1.49
C LYS A 120 -1.14 -7.27 -1.15
N GLN A 121 -1.12 -6.28 -2.05
CA GLN A 121 -1.77 -4.97 -1.86
C GLN A 121 -3.19 -4.90 -2.46
N ASN A 122 -3.40 -5.53 -3.61
CA ASN A 122 -4.68 -5.49 -4.34
C ASN A 122 -5.17 -6.93 -4.58
N ALA A 123 -6.45 -7.17 -4.34
CA ALA A 123 -7.09 -8.40 -4.81
C ALA A 123 -7.23 -8.29 -6.32
N VAL A 124 -6.71 -9.27 -7.07
CA VAL A 124 -6.96 -9.35 -8.51
C VAL A 124 -8.42 -9.76 -8.75
N SER A 125 -9.03 -10.47 -7.79
CA SER A 125 -10.44 -10.89 -7.82
C SER A 125 -11.16 -10.76 -6.45
N ARG A 126 -12.48 -10.53 -6.44
CA ARG A 126 -13.33 -10.39 -5.22
C ARG A 126 -13.23 -11.58 -4.24
N SER A 127 -12.76 -12.74 -4.69
CA SER A 127 -12.57 -13.95 -3.89
C SER A 127 -11.22 -14.05 -3.20
N GLU A 128 -10.25 -13.18 -3.51
CA GLU A 128 -8.91 -13.19 -2.92
C GLU A 128 -8.85 -12.24 -1.73
N ARG A 129 -8.53 -12.77 -0.55
CA ARG A 129 -8.35 -11.96 0.66
C ARG A 129 -7.04 -11.17 0.53
N VAL A 130 -7.15 -9.84 0.50
CA VAL A 130 -6.01 -8.92 0.47
C VAL A 130 -5.29 -8.94 1.82
N ALA A 131 -4.06 -9.48 1.90
CA ALA A 131 -3.29 -9.53 3.13
C ALA A 131 -3.19 -8.16 3.82
N THR A 132 -2.86 -7.11 3.06
CA THR A 132 -2.73 -5.74 3.60
C THR A 132 -4.04 -5.22 4.21
N ALA A 133 -5.17 -5.43 3.54
CA ALA A 133 -6.48 -4.96 4.03
C ALA A 133 -6.95 -5.79 5.24
N SER A 134 -6.76 -7.11 5.19
CA SER A 134 -7.05 -8.01 6.30
C SER A 134 -6.24 -7.63 7.54
N LEU A 135 -4.92 -7.49 7.43
CA LEU A 135 -4.06 -7.10 8.55
C LEU A 135 -4.45 -5.73 9.11
N ASN A 136 -4.70 -4.73 8.27
CA ASN A 136 -5.13 -3.41 8.73
C ASN A 136 -6.48 -3.44 9.46
N ARG A 137 -7.42 -4.27 9.01
CA ARG A 137 -8.71 -4.47 9.70
C ARG A 137 -8.50 -5.09 11.07
N GLU A 138 -7.72 -6.16 11.15
CA GLU A 138 -7.45 -6.85 12.42
C GLU A 138 -6.64 -5.99 13.40
N PHE A 139 -5.72 -5.16 12.90
CA PHE A 139 -5.05 -4.16 13.72
C PHE A 139 -6.00 -3.12 14.31
N LYS A 140 -7.02 -2.69 13.57
CA LYS A 140 -8.06 -1.78 14.09
C LYS A 140 -8.93 -2.47 15.13
N ALA A 141 -9.14 -3.78 15.00
CA ALA A 141 -9.88 -4.59 15.95
C ALA A 141 -9.08 -4.98 17.21
N GLY A 142 -7.78 -4.67 17.26
CA GLY A 142 -6.95 -4.96 18.43
C GLY A 142 -6.48 -6.42 18.52
N ILE A 143 -6.25 -7.08 17.38
CA ILE A 143 -5.78 -8.47 17.32
C ILE A 143 -4.57 -8.73 18.24
N SER A 144 -4.59 -9.85 18.98
CA SER A 144 -3.48 -10.29 19.83
C SER A 144 -2.31 -10.83 19.00
N ASP A 145 -1.12 -10.94 19.60
CA ASP A 145 0.06 -11.44 18.88
C ASP A 145 -0.09 -12.91 18.44
N GLU A 146 -0.74 -13.73 19.27
CA GLU A 146 -1.02 -15.13 18.94
C GLU A 146 -2.02 -15.25 17.78
N GLN A 147 -3.08 -14.44 17.79
CA GLN A 147 -4.05 -14.41 16.69
C GLN A 147 -3.43 -13.87 15.41
N LEU A 148 -2.53 -12.88 15.51
CA LEU A 148 -1.78 -12.36 14.39
C LEU A 148 -0.89 -13.45 13.76
N ALA A 149 -0.19 -14.24 14.58
CA ALA A 149 0.62 -15.37 14.11
C ALA A 149 -0.23 -16.40 13.33
N LYS A 150 -1.41 -16.75 13.85
CA LYS A 150 -2.35 -17.66 13.17
C LYS A 150 -2.85 -17.08 11.85
N LEU A 151 -3.21 -15.80 11.81
CA LEU A 151 -3.67 -15.13 10.60
C LEU A 151 -2.59 -15.09 9.52
N VAL A 152 -1.36 -14.74 9.88
CA VAL A 152 -0.24 -14.63 8.93
C VAL A 152 0.11 -16.00 8.36
N THR A 153 0.16 -17.03 9.22
CA THR A 153 0.38 -18.42 8.78
C THR A 153 -0.73 -18.87 7.83
N PHE A 154 -2.00 -18.62 8.19
CA PHE A 154 -3.14 -18.89 7.32
C PHE A 154 -3.03 -18.20 5.96
N LEU A 155 -2.69 -16.91 5.92
CA LEU A 155 -2.52 -16.16 4.67
C LEU A 155 -1.39 -16.74 3.82
N ARG A 156 -0.30 -17.19 4.44
CA ARG A 156 0.84 -17.81 3.76
C ARG A 156 0.43 -19.15 3.13
N ASP A 157 -0.20 -20.02 3.90
CA ASP A 157 -0.59 -21.36 3.45
C ASP A 157 -1.58 -21.31 2.27
N HIS A 158 -2.31 -20.20 2.12
CA HIS A 158 -3.23 -19.95 1.01
C HIS A 158 -2.63 -19.06 -0.09
N ALA A 159 -1.30 -18.90 -0.14
CA ALA A 159 -0.57 -18.07 -1.13
C ALA A 159 -1.09 -16.61 -1.24
N ALA A 160 -1.64 -16.09 -0.15
CA ALA A 160 -2.29 -14.78 -0.08
C ALA A 160 -1.46 -13.72 0.67
N LEU A 161 -0.33 -14.11 1.29
CA LEU A 161 0.48 -13.22 2.14
C LEU A 161 1.37 -12.25 1.33
N CYS A 162 2.36 -12.76 0.61
CA CYS A 162 3.35 -11.97 -0.12
C CYS A 162 3.25 -12.16 -1.64
N VAL A 163 3.71 -11.16 -2.40
CA VAL A 163 3.93 -11.27 -3.85
C VAL A 163 5.29 -11.93 -4.08
N ILE A 164 5.29 -13.24 -4.36
CA ILE A 164 6.52 -14.02 -4.61
C ILE A 164 6.89 -13.96 -6.10
N ASN A 165 5.89 -13.96 -6.99
CA ASN A 165 6.11 -13.88 -8.42
C ASN A 165 6.21 -12.44 -8.89
N PRO A 166 7.28 -12.04 -9.60
CA PRO A 166 7.42 -10.67 -10.12
C PRO A 166 6.35 -10.31 -11.16
N GLU A 167 5.73 -11.29 -11.82
CA GLU A 167 4.63 -11.02 -12.78
C GLU A 167 3.29 -10.68 -12.12
N GLU A 168 3.11 -11.03 -10.83
CA GLU A 168 1.98 -10.57 -10.02
C GLU A 168 2.17 -9.12 -9.55
N ARG A 169 3.35 -8.53 -9.79
CA ARG A 169 3.69 -7.19 -9.36
C ARG A 169 3.07 -6.18 -10.32
N GLN A 170 2.05 -5.46 -9.84
CA GLN A 170 1.64 -4.21 -10.49
C GLN A 170 2.68 -3.14 -10.16
N ASP A 171 3.72 -3.07 -10.96
CA ASP A 171 4.75 -2.04 -10.83
C ASP A 171 4.24 -0.70 -11.38
N GLY A 172 4.29 0.33 -10.53
CA GLY A 172 4.02 1.71 -10.90
C GLY A 172 2.77 2.32 -10.25
N ALA A 173 2.72 3.65 -10.29
CA ALA A 173 1.58 4.41 -9.82
C ALA A 173 0.35 4.19 -10.73
N GLN A 174 -0.78 3.80 -10.15
CA GLN A 174 -2.05 3.67 -10.86
C GLN A 174 -2.82 4.99 -10.79
N ILE A 175 -3.00 5.65 -11.94
CA ILE A 175 -3.84 6.85 -12.02
C ILE A 175 -5.31 6.43 -11.93
N ILE A 176 -6.00 6.85 -10.86
CA ILE A 176 -7.41 6.54 -10.64
C ILE A 176 -8.31 7.61 -11.30
N CYS A 177 -7.94 8.88 -11.16
CA CYS A 177 -8.71 9.98 -11.74
C CYS A 177 -7.80 11.18 -12.07
N SER A 178 -8.10 11.90 -13.15
CA SER A 178 -7.43 13.16 -13.48
C SER A 178 -8.45 14.18 -13.96
N MET A 179 -8.18 15.46 -13.67
CA MET A 179 -9.04 16.58 -14.07
C MET A 179 -8.15 17.65 -14.68
N GLY A 180 -8.44 18.05 -15.92
CA GLY A 180 -7.72 19.07 -16.67
C GLY A 180 -8.37 20.44 -16.48
N LEU A 181 -8.30 21.00 -15.27
CA LEU A 181 -9.00 22.24 -14.90
C LEU A 181 -8.18 23.48 -15.25
N PHE A 182 -7.89 23.69 -16.53
CA PHE A 182 -7.29 24.92 -17.01
C PHE A 182 -7.77 25.25 -18.42
N ARG A 183 -7.91 26.56 -18.69
CA ARG A 183 -8.27 27.08 -20.01
C ARG A 183 -6.99 27.38 -20.79
N GLY A 184 -7.06 27.21 -22.11
CA GLY A 184 -6.05 27.73 -23.03
C GLY A 184 -6.03 29.25 -23.04
#